data_AF-A0A183D8M0-F1
#
_entry.id   AF-A0A183D8M0-F1
#
_cell.length_a   1.000
_cell.length_b   1.000
_cell.length_c   1.000
_cell.angle_alpha   90.00
_cell.angle_beta   90.00
_cell.angle_gamma   90.00
#
_symmetry.space_group_name_H-M   'P 1'
#
loop_
_entity.id
_entity.type
_entity.pdbx_description
1 polymer ?
#
loop_
_entity_poly.entity_id
_entity_poly.type
_entity_poly.pdbx_seq_one_letter_code
_entity_poly.pdbx_strand_id
1 'polypeptide(L)'
;MLIAMFKTWEWLVLFSLIASVGLGGLTFSAFSVNSLDIAPQYAGHLMGLSNTLATLPGMLSPLFVGAVVQNELLHEWRIVFVFTAGVFLFGAIIFALFGKGEVQKWASVAEPPADND
;
A
#
# COMPACT_ATOMS: atom_id res chain seq x y z
N MET A 1 -40.40 7.28 4.64
CA MET A 1 -39.24 8.00 5.22
C MET A 1 -38.10 7.04 5.62
N LEU A 2 -38.36 5.98 6.41
CA LEU A 2 -37.35 5.00 6.81
C LEU A 2 -36.68 4.24 5.63
N ILE A 3 -37.45 3.88 4.60
CA ILE A 3 -36.92 3.21 3.39
C ILE A 3 -35.96 4.12 2.60
N ALA A 4 -36.28 5.42 2.51
CA ALA A 4 -35.41 6.39 1.83
C ALA A 4 -34.10 6.60 2.62
N MET A 5 -34.19 6.62 3.95
CA MET A 5 -33.04 6.72 4.83
C MET A 5 -32.13 5.50 4.70
N PHE A 6 -32.64 4.26 4.81
CA PHE A 6 -31.88 3.03 4.58
C PHE A 6 -31.18 3.02 3.21
N LYS A 7 -31.90 3.41 2.16
CA LYS A 7 -31.36 3.51 0.80
C LYS A 7 -30.22 4.52 0.69
N THR A 8 -30.27 5.63 1.44
CA THR A 8 -29.22 6.67 1.40
C THR A 8 -27.93 6.18 2.07
N TRP A 9 -28.03 5.44 3.18
CA TRP A 9 -26.87 4.84 3.84
C TRP A 9 -26.15 3.82 2.96
N GLU A 10 -26.89 3.00 2.21
CA GLU A 10 -26.31 2.03 1.27
C GLU A 10 -25.48 2.70 0.19
N TRP A 11 -25.98 3.76 -0.45
CA TRP A 11 -25.23 4.50 -1.47
C TRP A 11 -23.96 5.15 -0.91
N LEU A 12 -24.03 5.69 0.31
CA LEU A 12 -22.86 6.28 0.97
C LEU A 12 -21.78 5.23 1.27
N VAL A 13 -22.18 4.06 1.77
CA VAL A 13 -21.25 2.94 2.02
C VAL A 13 -20.63 2.47 0.71
N LEU A 14 -21.44 2.23 -0.33
CA LEU A 14 -20.96 1.81 -1.64
C LEU A 14 -19.98 2.82 -2.24
N PHE A 15 -20.33 4.10 -2.22
CA PHE A 15 -19.45 5.16 -2.71
C PHE A 15 -18.14 5.20 -1.93
N SER A 16 -18.18 5.11 -0.60
CA SER A 16 -16.98 5.11 0.24
C SER A 16 -16.06 3.92 -0.06
N LEU A 17 -16.64 2.73 -0.30
CA LEU A 17 -15.90 1.52 -0.60
C LEU A 17 -15.25 1.60 -1.98
N ILE A 18 -16.00 2.07 -2.99
CA ILE A 18 -15.48 2.28 -4.36
C ILE A 18 -14.36 3.32 -4.34
N ALA A 19 -14.55 4.45 -3.66
CA ALA A 19 -13.54 5.48 -3.53
C ALA A 19 -12.28 4.94 -2.82
N SER A 20 -12.44 4.18 -1.73
CA SER A 20 -11.31 3.57 -1.01
C SER A 20 -10.52 2.60 -1.89
N VAL A 21 -11.18 1.71 -2.62
CA VAL A 21 -10.51 0.74 -3.51
C VAL A 21 -9.86 1.46 -4.70
N GLY A 22 -10.54 2.46 -5.27
CA GLY A 22 -10.02 3.27 -6.37
C GLY A 22 -8.75 4.04 -5.99
N LEU A 23 -8.75 4.68 -4.81
CA LEU A 23 -7.56 5.34 -4.26
C LEU A 23 -6.43 4.34 -3.97
N GLY A 24 -6.76 3.12 -3.52
CA GLY A 24 -5.80 2.02 -3.40
C GLY A 24 -5.07 1.70 -4.69
N GLY A 25 -5.75 1.76 -5.84
CA GLY A 25 -5.15 1.58 -7.16
C GLY A 25 -4.04 2.59 -7.49
N LEU A 26 -4.17 3.84 -7.05
CA LEU A 26 -3.14 4.88 -7.22
C LEU A 26 -1.86 4.56 -6.45
N THR A 27 -1.99 3.93 -5.28
CA THR A 27 -0.82 3.55 -4.47
C THR A 27 -0.02 2.44 -5.15
N PHE A 28 -0.72 1.50 -5.81
CA PHE A 28 -0.09 0.39 -6.51
C PHE A 28 0.67 0.85 -7.77
N SER A 29 0.07 1.77 -8.54
CA SER A 29 0.75 2.34 -9.71
C SER A 29 1.97 3.18 -9.29
N ALA A 30 1.86 4.00 -8.24
CA ALA A 30 2.97 4.78 -7.71
C ALA A 30 4.14 3.91 -7.23
N PHE A 31 3.86 2.80 -6.53
CA PHE A 31 4.89 1.86 -6.08
C PHE A 31 5.61 1.17 -7.26
N SER A 32 4.85 0.77 -8.28
CA SER A 32 5.38 0.03 -9.42
C SER A 32 6.35 0.87 -10.26
N VAL A 33 6.06 2.17 -10.45
CA VAL A 33 6.96 3.09 -11.16
C VAL A 33 8.16 3.49 -10.31
N ASN A 34 7.99 3.68 -9.00
CA ASN A 34 9.07 4.06 -8.08
C ASN A 34 10.23 3.06 -8.07
N SER A 35 9.94 1.76 -8.23
CA SER A 35 10.99 0.72 -8.32
C SER A 35 11.81 0.84 -9.61
N LEU A 36 11.20 1.29 -10.70
CA LEU A 36 11.87 1.55 -11.99
C LEU A 36 12.67 2.86 -11.95
N ASP A 37 12.13 3.90 -11.31
CA ASP A 37 12.77 5.21 -11.19
C ASP A 37 14.02 5.16 -10.30
N ILE A 38 14.02 4.35 -9.24
CA ILE A 38 15.13 4.22 -8.29
C ILE A 38 16.29 3.39 -8.86
N ALA A 39 15.99 2.26 -9.54
CA ALA A 39 17.01 1.34 -10.02
C ALA A 39 16.48 0.46 -11.18
N PRO A 40 16.47 0.96 -12.43
CA PRO A 40 15.83 0.28 -13.56
C PRO A 40 16.44 -1.10 -13.87
N GLN A 41 17.75 -1.28 -13.62
CA GLN A 41 18.45 -2.55 -13.85
C GLN A 41 18.22 -3.58 -12.73
N TYR A 42 17.93 -3.13 -11.51
CA TYR A 42 17.67 -3.99 -10.34
C TYR A 42 16.18 -4.06 -9.95
N ALA A 43 15.31 -3.41 -10.73
CA ALA A 43 13.89 -3.25 -10.43
C ALA A 43 13.19 -4.59 -10.19
N GLY A 44 13.51 -5.63 -10.97
CA GLY A 44 12.93 -6.97 -10.78
C GLY A 44 13.27 -7.60 -9.43
N HIS A 45 14.49 -7.39 -8.92
CA HIS A 45 14.93 -7.93 -7.63
C HIS A 45 14.31 -7.16 -6.47
N LEU A 46 14.27 -5.82 -6.58
CA LEU A 46 13.63 -4.94 -5.60
C LEU A 46 12.12 -5.19 -5.50
N MET A 47 11.45 -5.31 -6.65
CA MET A 47 10.01 -5.57 -6.71
C MET A 47 9.67 -6.97 -6.18
N GLY A 48 10.51 -7.97 -6.47
CA GLY A 48 10.39 -9.32 -5.89
C GLY A 48 10.52 -9.31 -4.37
N LEU A 49 11.58 -8.69 -3.84
CA LEU A 49 11.81 -8.57 -2.40
C LEU A 49 10.66 -7.83 -1.70
N SER A 50 10.21 -6.72 -2.29
CA SER A 50 9.09 -5.95 -1.76
C SER A 50 7.78 -6.75 -1.75
N ASN A 51 7.53 -7.57 -2.77
CA ASN A 51 6.35 -8.44 -2.82
C ASN A 51 6.42 -9.52 -1.73
N THR A 52 7.59 -10.13 -1.51
CA THR A 52 7.79 -11.09 -0.41
C THR A 52 7.56 -10.45 0.96
N LEU A 53 8.07 -9.23 1.17
CA LEU A 53 7.83 -8.49 2.41
C LEU A 53 6.37 -8.08 2.56
N ALA A 54 5.66 -7.78 1.47
CA ALA A 54 4.24 -7.43 1.48
C ALA A 54 3.32 -8.64 1.74
N THR A 55 3.73 -9.85 1.33
CA THR A 55 2.93 -11.06 1.54
C THR A 55 2.90 -11.50 3.01
N LEU A 56 3.95 -11.22 3.79
CA LEU A 56 4.00 -11.57 5.22
C LEU A 56 2.87 -10.90 6.04
N PRO A 57 2.67 -9.57 6.02
CA PRO A 57 1.51 -8.94 6.63
C PRO A 57 0.18 -9.46 6.07
N GLY A 58 0.13 -9.75 4.77
CA GLY A 58 -1.06 -10.32 4.13
C GLY A 58 -1.46 -11.65 4.77
N MET A 59 -0.48 -12.53 5.04
CA MET A 59 -0.71 -13.81 5.72
C MET A 59 -1.08 -13.65 7.21
N LEU A 60 -0.51 -12.67 7.90
CA LEU A 60 -0.78 -12.43 9.32
C LEU A 60 -2.11 -11.70 9.55
N SER A 61 -2.63 -10.99 8.56
CA SER A 61 -3.84 -10.17 8.69
C SER A 61 -5.08 -10.95 9.14
N PRO A 62 -5.41 -12.16 8.62
CA PRO A 62 -6.59 -12.89 9.05
C PRO A 62 -6.44 -13.47 10.46
N LEU A 63 -5.21 -13.85 10.84
CA LEU A 63 -4.91 -14.30 12.20
C LEU A 63 -5.10 -13.18 13.21
N PHE A 64 -4.65 -11.96 12.88
CA PHE A 64 -4.88 -10.78 13.71
C PHE A 64 -6.37 -10.47 13.84
N VAL A 65 -7.11 -10.42 12.72
CA VAL A 65 -8.56 -10.14 12.75
C VAL A 65 -9.31 -11.21 13.54
N GLY A 66 -8.98 -12.49 13.35
CA GLY A 66 -9.61 -13.59 14.09
C GLY A 66 -9.28 -13.60 15.60
N ALA A 67 -8.13 -13.04 16.00
CA ALA A 67 -7.80 -12.88 17.41
C ALA A 67 -8.54 -11.71 18.07
N VAL A 68 -8.78 -10.63 17.33
CA VAL A 68 -9.40 -9.39 17.82
C VAL A 68 -10.93 -9.46 17.77
N VAL A 69 -11.49 -10.03 16.70
CA VAL A 69 -12.93 -10.16 16.49
C VAL A 69 -13.37 -11.53 16.96
N GLN A 70 -13.76 -11.63 18.23
CA GLN A 70 -14.19 -12.89 18.85
C GLN A 70 -15.71 -13.01 18.92
N ASN A 71 -16.42 -11.89 19.08
CA ASN A 71 -17.87 -11.86 19.29
C ASN A 71 -18.61 -11.11 18.17
N GLU A 72 -17.90 -10.75 17.10
CA GLU A 72 -18.40 -9.99 15.95
C GLU A 72 -19.02 -8.64 16.35
N LEU A 73 -18.56 -8.08 17.48
CA LEU A 73 -19.11 -6.83 18.00
C LEU A 73 -18.56 -5.63 17.25
N LEU A 74 -19.37 -4.59 17.11
CA LEU A 74 -18.99 -3.35 16.43
C LEU A 74 -17.75 -2.67 17.04
N HIS A 75 -17.54 -2.83 18.36
CA HIS A 75 -16.34 -2.34 19.03
C HIS A 75 -15.06 -3.06 18.59
N GLU A 76 -15.11 -4.39 18.41
CA GLU A 76 -13.96 -5.19 17.98
C GLU A 76 -13.53 -4.79 16.56
N TRP A 77 -14.50 -4.62 15.65
CA TRP A 77 -14.25 -4.12 14.30
C TRP A 77 -13.67 -2.71 14.28
N ARG A 78 -14.12 -1.82 15.18
CA ARG A 78 -13.53 -0.48 15.30
C ARG A 78 -12.05 -0.55 15.64
N ILE A 79 -11.62 -1.47 16.51
CA ILE A 79 -10.21 -1.67 16.85
C ILE A 79 -9.42 -2.06 15.59
N VAL A 80 -9.93 -3.02 14.80
CA VAL A 80 -9.31 -3.46 13.55
C VAL A 80 -9.15 -2.29 12.56
N PHE A 81 -10.19 -1.48 12.36
CA PHE A 81 -10.14 -0.34 11.43
C PHE A 81 -9.18 0.76 11.89
N VAL A 82 -9.16 1.09 13.19
CA VAL A 82 -8.24 2.10 13.74
C VAL A 82 -6.79 1.62 13.66
N PHE A 83 -6.55 0.35 13.96
CA PHE A 83 -5.23 -0.26 13.79
C PHE A 83 -4.76 -0.21 12.34
N THR A 84 -5.62 -0.62 11.40
CA THR A 84 -5.34 -0.60 9.96
C THR A 84 -5.02 0.82 9.47
N ALA A 85 -5.81 1.82 9.89
CA ALA A 85 -5.55 3.22 9.59
C ALA A 85 -4.19 3.70 10.14
N GLY A 86 -3.81 3.26 11.35
CA GLY A 86 -2.51 3.54 11.95
C GLY A 86 -1.34 2.97 11.13
N VAL A 87 -1.47 1.73 10.65
CA VAL A 87 -0.46 1.08 9.80
C VAL A 87 -0.30 1.84 8.47
N PHE A 88 -1.40 2.21 7.83
CA PHE A 88 -1.36 3.01 6.59
C PHE A 88 -0.72 4.37 6.81
N LEU A 89 -1.07 5.07 7.89
CA LEU A 89 -0.49 6.37 8.21
C LEU A 89 1.01 6.27 8.51
N PHE A 90 1.43 5.26 9.27
CA PHE A 90 2.83 5.01 9.55
C PHE A 90 3.62 4.74 8.25
N GLY A 91 3.10 3.89 7.37
CA GLY A 91 3.70 3.64 6.06
C GLY A 91 3.79 4.91 5.20
N ALA A 92 2.73 5.72 5.19
CA ALA A 92 2.71 6.99 4.47
C ALA A 92 3.75 7.99 5.01
N ILE A 93 3.94 8.06 6.33
CA ILE A 93 4.94 8.93 6.95
C ILE A 93 6.36 8.46 6.57
N ILE A 94 6.65 7.17 6.67
CA ILE A 94 7.96 6.62 6.28
C ILE A 94 8.23 6.91 4.81
N PHE A 95 7.25 6.70 3.93
CA PHE A 95 7.39 7.00 2.52
C PHE A 95 7.58 8.50 2.26
N ALA A 96 6.86 9.37 2.97
CA ALA A 96 6.99 10.82 2.83
C ALA A 96 8.37 11.32 3.28
N LEU A 97 9.00 10.68 4.27
CA LEU A 97 10.31 11.07 4.80
C LEU A 97 11.48 10.53 3.97
N PHE A 98 11.36 9.30 3.44
CA PHE A 98 12.48 8.58 2.82
C PHE A 98 12.33 8.30 1.32
N GLY A 99 11.13 8.52 0.76
CA GLY A 99 10.86 8.30 -0.66
C GLY A 99 11.71 9.19 -1.56
N LYS A 100 12.24 8.63 -2.64
CA LYS A 100 13.03 9.34 -3.65
C LYS A 100 12.58 8.90 -5.04
N GLY A 101 12.40 9.86 -5.94
CA GLY A 101 11.99 9.63 -7.34
C GLY A 101 13.14 9.71 -8.35
N GLU A 102 14.39 9.60 -7.90
CA GLU A 102 15.57 9.68 -8.77
C GLU A 102 16.39 8.39 -8.68
N VAL A 103 17.05 8.05 -9.79
CA VAL A 103 17.96 6.90 -9.89
C VAL A 103 19.04 7.05 -8.81
N GLN A 104 19.16 6.04 -7.96
CA GLN A 104 20.15 6.08 -6.89
C GLN A 104 21.56 5.86 -7.46
N LYS A 105 22.55 6.57 -6.91
CA LYS A 105 23.95 6.56 -7.38
C LYS A 105 24.61 5.18 -7.38
N TRP A 106 24.12 4.23 -6.58
CA TRP A 106 24.59 2.85 -6.57
C TRP A 106 24.03 2.01 -7.73
N ALA A 107 22.94 2.48 -8.36
CA ALA A 107 22.29 1.87 -9.50
C ALA A 107 22.67 2.53 -10.84
N SER A 108 23.41 3.65 -10.84
CA SER A 108 24.00 4.24 -12.04
C SER A 108 25.28 3.49 -12.40
N VAL A 109 25.28 2.82 -13.55
CA VAL A 109 26.50 2.26 -14.15
C VAL A 109 27.38 3.44 -14.58
N ALA A 110 28.61 3.52 -14.07
CA ALA A 110 29.63 4.38 -14.66
C ALA A 110 29.77 3.99 -16.13
N GLU A 111 29.58 4.92 -17.07
CA GLU A 111 29.93 4.69 -18.47
C GLU A 111 31.34 4.10 -18.51
N PRO A 112 31.55 2.92 -19.12
CA PRO A 112 32.91 2.50 -19.43
C PRO A 112 33.50 3.61 -20.31
N PRO A 113 34.75 4.06 -20.04
CA PRO A 113 35.35 5.14 -20.80
C PRO A 113 35.24 4.80 -22.28
N ALA A 114 34.70 5.73 -23.07
CA ALA A 114 34.60 5.59 -24.51
C ALA A 114 35.97 5.18 -25.04
N ASP A 115 36.03 3.96 -25.57
CA ASP A 115 37.16 3.43 -26.28
C ASP A 115 37.37 4.32 -27.52
N ASN A 116 38.33 5.23 -27.42
CA ASN A 116 38.79 6.05 -28.53
C ASN A 116 39.95 5.29 -29.19
N ASP A 117 39.63 4.22 -29.92
CA ASP A 117 40.53 3.58 -30.87
C ASP A 117 40.21 4.06 -32.31
#